data_AF-A0A383F7H9-F1
#
_entry.id   AF-A0A383F7H9-F1
#
_cell.length_a   1.000
_cell.length_b   1.000
_cell.length_c   1.000
_cell.angle_alpha   90.00
_cell.angle_beta   90.00
_cell.angle_gamma   90.00
#
_symmetry.space_group_name_H-M   'P 1'
#
loop_
_entity.id
_entity.type
_entity.pdbx_description
1 polymer ?
#
loop_
_entity_poly.entity_id
_entity_poly.type
_entity_poly.pdbx_seq_one_letter_code
_entity_poly.pdbx_strand_id
1 'polypeptide(L)'
;MTLENKNMKKNYIHVPYGTTVHGEEEIAAVNKVLKTSTQMGICVRDFEEKVAETFNKKYGIMVNSGSSALLLAAEIMDLPKNSEVITPALTFATTVSCLVKNHLI
;
A
#
# COMPACT_ATOMS: atom_id res chain seq x y z
N MET A 1 -27.97 6.02 -53.71
CA MET A 1 -26.98 5.03 -53.25
C MET A 1 -26.15 5.68 -52.15
N THR A 2 -26.72 5.76 -50.95
CA THR A 2 -26.07 6.36 -49.79
C THR A 2 -25.21 5.31 -49.10
N LEU A 3 -23.90 5.57 -49.03
CA LEU A 3 -22.94 4.77 -48.29
C LEU A 3 -23.26 4.92 -46.79
N GLU A 4 -23.91 3.92 -46.20
CA GLU A 4 -23.99 3.77 -44.76
C GLU A 4 -22.59 3.45 -44.22
N ASN A 5 -21.88 4.49 -43.77
CA ASN A 5 -20.64 4.34 -43.02
C ASN A 5 -21.00 3.79 -41.62
N LYS A 6 -21.15 2.46 -41.53
CA LYS A 6 -21.30 1.76 -40.24
C LYS A 6 -20.04 1.97 -39.42
N ASN A 7 -20.13 2.84 -38.42
CA ASN A 7 -19.18 2.95 -37.32
C ASN A 7 -19.14 1.61 -36.55
N MET A 8 -18.35 0.66 -37.04
CA MET A 8 -17.99 -0.54 -36.28
C MET A 8 -17.01 -0.12 -35.18
N LYS A 9 -17.54 0.19 -34.00
CA LYS A 9 -16.71 0.22 -32.78
C LYS A 9 -16.12 -1.19 -32.63
N LYS A 10 -14.83 -1.34 -32.89
CA LYS A 10 -14.10 -2.57 -32.60
C LYS A 10 -14.20 -2.85 -31.10
N ASN A 11 -14.88 -3.93 -30.73
CA ASN A 11 -14.87 -4.44 -29.35
C ASN A 11 -13.50 -5.07 -29.09
N TYR A 12 -12.53 -4.28 -28.65
CA TYR A 12 -11.29 -4.80 -28.11
C TYR A 12 -11.54 -5.34 -26.70
N ILE A 13 -10.93 -6.48 -26.39
CA ILE A 13 -10.97 -7.04 -25.04
C ILE A 13 -10.28 -6.04 -24.11
N HIS A 14 -11.00 -5.58 -23.09
CA HIS A 14 -10.44 -4.72 -22.06
C HIS A 14 -9.63 -5.59 -21.07
N VAL A 15 -8.32 -5.36 -21.02
CA VAL A 15 -7.41 -6.04 -20.09
C VAL A 15 -6.87 -4.98 -19.13
N PRO A 16 -7.37 -4.91 -17.88
CA PRO A 16 -6.90 -3.92 -16.92
C PRO A 16 -5.45 -4.19 -16.50
N TYR A 17 -4.68 -3.14 -16.29
CA TYR A 17 -3.29 -3.23 -15.78
C TYR A 17 -3.23 -3.76 -14.34
N GLY A 18 -4.22 -3.43 -13.51
CA GLY A 18 -4.35 -3.92 -12.15
C GLY A 18 -5.78 -3.76 -11.65
N THR A 19 -6.24 -4.73 -10.86
CA THR A 19 -7.56 -4.75 -10.21
C THR A 19 -7.41 -5.27 -8.79
N THR A 20 -8.41 -5.01 -7.95
CA THR A 20 -8.47 -5.67 -6.64
C THR A 20 -9.05 -7.08 -6.78
N VAL A 21 -8.70 -7.95 -5.84
CA VAL A 21 -9.26 -9.31 -5.72
C VAL A 21 -9.77 -9.44 -4.30
N HIS A 22 -11.05 -9.77 -4.15
CA HIS A 22 -11.71 -9.96 -2.88
C HIS A 22 -12.62 -11.18 -2.96
N GLY A 23 -12.50 -12.10 -2.02
CA GLY A 23 -13.38 -13.25 -1.86
C GLY A 23 -14.38 -13.05 -0.72
N GLU A 24 -15.15 -14.10 -0.45
CA GLU A 24 -16.14 -14.11 0.63
C GLU A 24 -15.50 -13.96 2.03
N GLU A 25 -14.26 -14.43 2.20
CA GLU A 25 -13.52 -14.33 3.47
C GLU A 25 -13.20 -12.87 3.81
N GLU A 26 -12.70 -12.09 2.85
CA GLU A 26 -12.44 -10.65 3.04
C GLU A 26 -13.73 -9.89 3.34
N ILE A 27 -14.81 -10.19 2.60
CA ILE A 27 -16.12 -9.55 2.79
C ILE A 27 -16.67 -9.86 4.18
N ALA A 28 -16.60 -11.13 4.62
CA ALA A 28 -17.05 -11.54 5.95
C ALA A 28 -16.23 -10.86 7.06
N ALA A 29 -14.91 -10.77 6.89
CA ALA A 29 -14.02 -10.10 7.85
C ALA A 29 -14.36 -8.61 8.00
N VAL A 30 -14.54 -7.90 6.88
CA VAL A 30 -14.94 -6.47 6.89
C VAL A 30 -16.30 -6.31 7.55
N ASN A 31 -17.30 -7.12 7.18
CA ASN A 31 -18.63 -7.08 7.77
C ASN A 31 -18.62 -7.32 9.29
N LYS A 32 -17.73 -8.19 9.79
CA LYS A 32 -17.54 -8.43 11.23
C LYS A 32 -17.01 -7.19 11.95
N VAL A 33 -16.04 -6.48 11.36
CA VAL A 33 -15.47 -5.24 11.91
C VAL A 33 -16.52 -4.13 11.93
N LEU A 34 -17.26 -3.95 10.83
CA LEU A 34 -18.32 -2.94 10.72
C LEU A 34 -19.44 -3.12 11.74
N LYS A 35 -19.71 -4.37 12.15
CA LYS A 35 -20.72 -4.69 13.19
C LYS A 35 -20.21 -4.54 14.63
N THR A 36 -18.91 -4.35 14.83
CA THR A 36 -18.30 -4.26 16.16
C THR A 36 -17.65 -2.90 16.39
N SER A 37 -16.45 -2.66 15.85
CA SER A 37 -15.76 -1.37 15.91
C SER A 37 -14.71 -1.28 14.83
N THR A 38 -14.60 -0.12 14.18
CA THR A 38 -13.53 0.19 13.21
C THR A 38 -12.28 0.78 13.87
N GLN A 39 -12.28 0.93 15.21
CA GLN A 39 -11.10 1.34 15.93
C GLN A 39 -9.98 0.30 15.82
N MET A 40 -8.74 0.77 15.74
CA MET A 40 -7.57 -0.12 15.71
C MET A 40 -7.55 -0.98 16.97
N GLY A 41 -7.63 -2.29 16.79
CA GLY A 41 -7.90 -3.22 17.88
C GLY A 41 -7.40 -4.63 17.57
N ILE A 42 -8.17 -5.64 17.96
CA ILE A 42 -7.75 -7.05 17.85
C ILE A 42 -7.39 -7.45 16.42
N CYS A 43 -8.18 -7.05 15.42
CA CYS A 43 -7.89 -7.39 14.02
C CYS A 43 -6.57 -6.78 13.52
N VAL A 44 -6.17 -5.62 14.03
CA VAL A 44 -4.89 -5.00 13.68
C VAL A 44 -3.73 -5.78 14.31
N ARG A 45 -3.82 -6.10 15.61
CA ARG A 45 -2.80 -6.89 16.31
C ARG A 45 -2.63 -8.29 15.74
N ASP A 46 -3.73 -8.97 15.46
CA ASP A 46 -3.71 -10.30 14.83
C ASP A 46 -3.01 -10.24 13.46
N PHE A 47 -3.19 -9.15 12.71
CA PHE A 47 -2.54 -8.98 11.42
C PHE A 47 -1.05 -8.64 11.56
N GLU A 48 -0.69 -7.78 12.52
CA GLU A 48 0.71 -7.47 12.88
C GLU A 48 1.50 -8.73 13.24
N GLU A 49 0.95 -9.59 14.10
CA GLU A 49 1.58 -10.84 14.53
C GLU A 49 1.78 -11.80 13.35
N LYS A 50 0.73 -12.03 12.55
CA LYS A 50 0.81 -12.94 11.38
C LYS A 50 1.79 -12.44 10.33
N VAL A 51 1.81 -11.14 10.04
CA VAL A 51 2.75 -10.56 9.08
C VAL A 51 4.18 -10.64 9.61
N ALA A 52 4.40 -10.32 10.90
CA ALA A 52 5.72 -10.44 11.52
C ALA A 52 6.26 -11.89 11.42
N GLU A 53 5.42 -12.88 11.74
CA GLU A 53 5.75 -14.30 11.62
C GLU A 53 6.09 -14.68 10.17
N THR A 54 5.28 -14.25 9.20
CA THR A 54 5.48 -14.53 7.77
C THR A 54 6.85 -14.06 7.27
N PHE A 55 7.36 -12.93 7.78
CA PHE A 55 8.67 -12.38 7.42
C PHE A 55 9.79 -12.74 8.40
N ASN A 56 9.54 -13.65 9.36
CA ASN A 56 10.45 -14.04 10.43
C ASN A 56 11.03 -12.83 11.18
N LYS A 57 10.13 -11.92 11.60
CA LYS A 57 10.45 -10.70 12.38
C LYS A 57 9.85 -10.81 13.76
N LYS A 58 10.53 -10.19 14.73
CA LYS A 58 10.05 -10.12 16.12
C LYS A 58 8.82 -9.21 16.29
N TYR A 59 8.69 -8.20 15.43
CA TYR A 59 7.64 -7.20 15.51
C TYR A 59 7.11 -6.88 14.11
N GLY A 60 5.81 -6.59 14.03
CA GLY A 60 5.13 -6.01 12.88
C GLY A 60 4.30 -4.83 13.36
N ILE A 61 4.28 -3.74 12.59
CA ILE A 61 3.51 -2.53 12.92
C ILE A 61 2.69 -2.16 11.71
N MET A 62 1.37 -2.13 11.87
CA MET A 62 0.47 -1.84 10.77
C MET A 62 0.23 -0.33 10.66
N VAL A 63 0.32 0.16 9.43
CA VAL A 63 0.09 1.57 9.09
C VAL A 63 -0.83 1.66 7.88
N ASN A 64 -1.38 2.84 7.63
CA ASN A 64 -2.38 3.05 6.58
C ASN A 64 -1.81 3.05 5.14
N SER A 65 -0.49 3.05 4.95
CA SER A 65 0.15 3.00 3.63
C SER A 65 1.63 2.63 3.72
N GLY A 66 2.22 2.17 2.61
CA GLY A 66 3.67 1.98 2.52
C GLY A 66 4.47 3.28 2.68
N SER A 67 3.92 4.43 2.27
CA SER A 67 4.55 5.73 2.50
C SER A 67 4.65 6.09 3.97
N SER A 68 3.60 5.81 4.75
CA SER A 68 3.60 5.98 6.20
C SER A 68 4.59 5.04 6.87
N ALA A 69 4.75 3.82 6.36
CA ALA A 69 5.73 2.87 6.89
C ALA A 69 7.16 3.39 6.74
N LEU A 70 7.51 3.89 5.54
CA LEU A 70 8.82 4.48 5.26
C LEU A 70 9.05 5.76 6.07
N LEU A 71 8.01 6.59 6.23
CA LEU A 71 8.11 7.80 7.04
C LEU A 71 8.40 7.49 8.50
N LEU A 72 7.59 6.60 9.11
CA LEU A 72 7.75 6.21 10.50
C LEU A 72 9.12 5.55 10.73
N ALA A 73 9.57 4.70 9.79
CA ALA A 73 10.89 4.09 9.86
C ALA A 73 12.01 5.15 9.86
N ALA A 74 11.94 6.13 8.96
CA ALA A 74 12.95 7.20 8.89
C ALA A 74 12.96 8.06 10.17
N GLU A 75 11.79 8.37 10.73
CA GLU A 75 11.67 9.17 11.97
C GLU A 75 12.21 8.44 13.20
N ILE A 76 11.91 7.14 13.35
CA ILE A 76 12.36 6.35 14.51
C ILE A 76 13.88 6.13 14.50
N MET A 77 14.51 6.14 13.32
CA MET A 77 15.98 6.03 13.22
C MET A 77 16.71 7.25 13.79
N ASP A 78 16.02 8.39 13.97
CA ASP A 78 16.55 9.63 14.56
C ASP A 78 17.94 10.02 14.02
N LEU A 79 18.07 9.97 12.69
CA LEU A 79 19.33 10.28 12.03
C LEU A 79 19.63 11.78 12.11
N PRO A 80 20.91 12.18 12.28
CA PRO A 80 21.30 13.59 12.23
C PRO A 80 20.88 14.24 10.91
N LYS A 81 20.56 15.53 10.96
CA LYS A 81 20.30 16.33 9.75
C LYS A 81 21.48 16.22 8.78
N ASN A 82 21.17 16.17 7.49
CA ASN A 82 22.10 15.98 6.38
C ASN A 82 22.82 14.61 6.36
N SER A 83 22.33 13.61 7.10
CA SER A 83 22.81 12.24 6.93
C SER A 83 22.47 11.73 5.53
N GLU A 84 23.42 11.04 4.91
CA GLU A 84 23.27 10.48 3.56
C GLU A 84 22.54 9.13 3.59
N VAL A 85 21.56 8.95 2.69
CA VAL A 85 20.80 7.72 2.53
C VAL A 85 20.82 7.26 1.08
N ILE A 86 21.40 6.08 0.86
CA ILE A 86 21.51 5.49 -0.48
C ILE A 86 20.16 4.89 -0.89
N THR A 87 19.65 5.29 -2.06
CA THR A 87 18.43 4.74 -2.64
C THR A 87 18.62 4.43 -4.14
N PRO A 88 17.83 3.51 -4.73
CA PRO A 88 17.88 3.27 -6.16
C PRO A 88 17.43 4.50 -6.97
N ALA A 89 18.11 4.80 -8.08
CA ALA A 89 17.70 5.89 -8.97
C ALA A 89 16.34 5.64 -9.65
N LEU A 90 15.98 4.37 -9.88
CA LEU A 90 14.69 3.96 -10.42
C LEU A 90 13.84 3.33 -9.31
N THR A 91 12.95 4.12 -8.71
CA THR A 91 12.04 3.71 -7.66
C THR A 91 10.79 4.61 -7.65
N PHE A 92 9.85 4.35 -6.74
CA PHE A 92 8.73 5.24 -6.48
C PHE A 92 9.17 6.46 -5.66
N ALA A 93 8.56 7.63 -5.92
CA ALA A 93 8.88 8.87 -5.21
C ALA A 93 8.77 8.76 -3.68
N THR A 94 7.93 7.83 -3.19
CA THR A 94 7.77 7.56 -1.75
C THR A 94 9.06 7.11 -1.06
N THR A 95 10.02 6.55 -1.78
CA THR A 95 11.33 6.17 -1.23
C THR A 95 12.15 7.39 -0.82
N VAL A 96 12.02 8.51 -1.55
CA VAL A 96 12.80 9.73 -1.32
C VAL A 96 12.04 10.76 -0.49
N SER A 97 10.69 10.78 -0.58
CA SER A 97 9.89 11.80 0.10
C SER A 97 10.06 11.80 1.63
N CYS A 98 10.22 10.63 2.25
CA CYS A 98 10.45 10.56 3.70
C CYS A 98 11.83 11.08 4.10
N LEU A 99 12.84 10.95 3.23
CA LEU A 99 14.20 11.44 3.46
C LEU A 99 14.21 12.96 3.46
N VAL A 100 13.61 13.57 2.42
CA VAL A 100 13.48 15.02 2.30
C VAL A 100 12.70 15.60 3.48
N LYS A 101 11.60 14.96 3.88
CA LYS A 101 10.81 15.38 5.06
C LYS A 101 11.64 15.38 6.36
N ASN A 102 12.59 14.46 6.48
CA ASN A 102 13.45 14.33 7.67
C ASN A 102 14.78 15.08 7.53
N HIS A 103 14.95 15.94 6.52
CA HIS A 103 16.19 16.69 6.26
C HIS A 103 17.41 15.78 6.06
N LEU A 104 17.21 14.64 5.41
CA LEU A 104 18.26 13.71 4.98
C LEU A 104 18.64 13.99 3.51
N ILE A 105 19.83 13.55 3.12
CA ILE A 105 20.39 13.73 1.77
C ILE A 105 20.40 12.40 1.02
#